data_AF-A0A078AA56-F1
#
_entry.id   AF-A0A078AA56-F1
#
_cell.length_a   1.000
_cell.length_b   1.000
_cell.length_c   1.000
_cell.angle_alpha   90.00
_cell.angle_beta   90.00
_cell.angle_gamma   90.00
#
_symmetry.space_group_name_H-M   'P 1'
#
loop_
_entity.id
_entity.type
_entity.pdbx_description
1 polymer ?
#
loop_
_entity_poly.entity_id
_entity_poly.type
_entity_poly.pdbx_seq_one_letter_code
_entity_poly.pdbx_strand_id
1 'polypeptide(L)'
;MDKTQQYQQKSEISDRQQLKKEFIHLLREHIQKLTDVEEYLILQYGSSFLGAETQESDYDLILVFKANDLQRIFKDSIDLRKDFFFNSLAQRLIDENKQSEETLQAVLISSRIRDIIIQAGVDVEIFKLILIYVKEWAQQRKIYGQQYGFLGGIAWAILVGNIMISYSQDDKVQALLQEPKLRNLNNQGMKIQKKIIKYLLLKFFKFYSKWEWPNPIIIDSHYDEYDQENQHMLSNFTQLKLNDKKLWNPISSVTDSQHLMPILTPKIKQIGKITNLSVNTAEQVLNSHLQIYQFEFKRAYNIVKKIYKGKLKLKDLKLEYDSFIRDQQLDPANGYQFAIQIDVLSKTEKREEESTALQVKYYHQKLFSSVESKLRSLIFQLDTTLNPENKFQCLIRPLRCCNEPELIENDQEYSRTLSSKIYIGLKQSSEDKELGIIDVSIPIECFCFKAQQIIDDLKFYLIKQEDMFDFQIKVNVLKR
;
A
#
# COMPACT_ATOMS: atom_id res chain seq x y z
N MET A 1 8.60 9.73 25.06
CA MET A 1 7.29 9.02 25.07
C MET A 1 7.07 8.44 26.45
N ASP A 2 6.09 9.00 27.15
CA ASP A 2 5.72 8.61 28.50
C ASP A 2 5.07 7.21 28.50
N LYS A 3 5.25 6.42 29.57
CA LYS A 3 4.76 5.03 29.64
C LYS A 3 3.24 4.95 29.53
N THR A 4 2.55 6.01 29.95
CA THR A 4 1.10 6.19 29.89
C THR A 4 0.61 6.37 28.45
N GLN A 5 1.32 7.16 27.64
CA GLN A 5 1.02 7.36 26.22
C GLN A 5 1.22 6.07 25.39
N GLN A 6 2.22 5.26 25.74
CA GLN A 6 2.42 3.94 25.11
C GLN A 6 1.32 2.92 25.48
N TYR A 7 0.70 3.05 26.65
CA TYR A 7 -0.37 2.17 27.10
C TYR A 7 -1.71 2.58 26.45
N GLN A 8 -1.98 3.89 26.38
CA GLN A 8 -3.13 4.44 25.67
C GLN A 8 -3.09 4.11 24.18
N GLN A 9 -1.96 4.33 23.50
CA GLN A 9 -1.80 3.89 22.11
C GLN A 9 -2.05 2.39 21.95
N LYS A 10 -1.49 1.52 22.82
CA LYS A 10 -1.71 0.07 22.71
C LYS A 10 -3.16 -0.36 22.95
N SER A 11 -3.86 0.28 23.89
CA SER A 11 -5.29 0.07 24.13
C SER A 11 -6.06 0.46 22.88
N GLU A 12 -5.89 1.69 22.40
CA GLU A 12 -6.57 2.22 21.21
C GLU A 12 -6.34 1.37 19.96
N ILE A 13 -5.15 0.77 19.82
CA ILE A 13 -4.83 -0.14 18.71
C ILE A 13 -5.62 -1.45 18.81
N SER A 14 -5.67 -2.06 20.01
CA SER A 14 -6.45 -3.27 20.27
C SER A 14 -7.94 -3.00 20.10
N ASP A 15 -8.40 -1.86 20.63
CA ASP A 15 -9.77 -1.41 20.59
C ASP A 15 -10.20 -1.11 19.15
N ARG A 16 -9.36 -0.46 18.34
CA ARG A 16 -9.63 -0.26 16.90
C ARG A 16 -9.68 -1.57 16.12
N GLN A 17 -8.80 -2.53 16.38
CA GLN A 17 -8.85 -3.84 15.70
C GLN A 17 -10.09 -4.64 16.11
N GLN A 18 -10.50 -4.54 17.38
CA GLN A 18 -11.69 -5.19 17.89
C GLN A 18 -12.97 -4.53 17.35
N LEU A 19 -13.06 -3.19 17.39
CA LEU A 19 -14.12 -2.41 16.77
C LEU A 19 -14.23 -2.68 15.26
N LYS A 20 -13.12 -2.89 14.56
CA LYS A 20 -13.13 -3.29 13.14
C LYS A 20 -13.71 -4.68 12.92
N LYS A 21 -13.38 -5.66 13.78
CA LYS A 21 -13.96 -7.01 13.73
C LYS A 21 -15.45 -6.99 14.06
N GLU A 22 -15.82 -6.24 15.09
CA GLU A 22 -17.21 -6.01 15.49
C GLU A 22 -17.99 -5.29 14.39
N PHE A 23 -17.41 -4.28 13.73
CA PHE A 23 -18.02 -3.60 12.58
C PHE A 23 -18.26 -4.57 11.43
N ILE A 24 -17.28 -5.41 11.05
CA ILE A 24 -17.48 -6.42 10.02
C ILE A 24 -18.58 -7.40 10.44
N HIS A 25 -18.63 -7.81 11.70
CA HIS A 25 -19.65 -8.71 12.23
C HIS A 25 -21.06 -8.08 12.24
N LEU A 26 -21.17 -6.81 12.64
CA LEU A 26 -22.42 -6.05 12.62
C LEU A 26 -22.88 -5.78 11.19
N LEU A 27 -21.97 -5.42 10.30
CA LEU A 27 -22.25 -5.24 8.87
C LEU A 27 -22.77 -6.55 8.27
N ARG A 28 -22.17 -7.68 8.64
CA ARG A 28 -22.63 -9.03 8.28
C ARG A 28 -24.07 -9.27 8.72
N GLU A 29 -24.40 -9.01 9.98
CA GLU A 29 -25.77 -9.16 10.49
C GLU A 29 -26.75 -8.19 9.80
N HIS A 30 -26.34 -6.96 9.52
CA HIS A 30 -27.19 -5.95 8.91
C HIS A 30 -27.49 -6.28 7.44
N ILE A 31 -26.51 -6.78 6.70
CA ILE A 31 -26.69 -7.26 5.33
C ILE A 31 -27.64 -8.46 5.31
N GLN A 32 -27.52 -9.41 6.25
CA GLN A 32 -28.47 -10.53 6.37
C GLN A 32 -29.90 -10.05 6.58
N LYS A 33 -30.11 -9.06 7.46
CA LYS A 33 -31.42 -8.46 7.73
C LYS A 33 -32.00 -7.68 6.55
N LEU A 34 -31.16 -6.97 5.78
CA LEU A 34 -31.61 -6.13 4.67
C LEU A 34 -31.88 -6.89 3.36
N THR A 35 -31.23 -8.04 3.18
CA THR A 35 -31.24 -8.75 1.88
C THR A 35 -32.04 -10.04 1.87
N ASP A 36 -32.49 -10.56 3.02
CA ASP A 36 -33.09 -11.90 3.17
C ASP A 36 -32.22 -13.02 2.54
N VAL A 37 -30.90 -12.80 2.44
CA VAL A 37 -29.94 -13.77 1.90
C VAL A 37 -29.09 -14.34 3.03
N GLU A 38 -29.09 -15.67 3.18
CA GLU A 38 -28.35 -16.37 4.24
C GLU A 38 -26.82 -16.38 4.00
N GLU A 39 -26.37 -16.30 2.75
CA GLU A 39 -24.97 -16.45 2.35
C GLU A 39 -24.51 -15.35 1.37
N TYR A 40 -23.48 -14.61 1.77
CA TYR A 40 -22.80 -13.55 1.00
C TYR A 40 -21.30 -13.61 1.28
N LEU A 41 -20.50 -13.06 0.37
CA LEU A 41 -19.03 -13.03 0.48
C LEU A 41 -18.54 -11.61 0.73
N ILE A 42 -17.71 -11.47 1.76
CA ILE A 42 -16.92 -10.29 2.06
C ILE A 42 -15.47 -10.56 1.68
N LEU A 43 -14.92 -9.80 0.72
CA LEU A 43 -13.49 -9.85 0.39
C LEU A 43 -12.76 -8.60 0.85
N GLN A 44 -11.55 -8.81 1.37
CA GLN A 44 -10.61 -7.76 1.72
C GLN A 44 -9.53 -7.68 0.63
N TYR A 45 -9.06 -6.47 0.33
CA TYR A 45 -8.02 -6.24 -0.68
C TYR A 45 -6.57 -6.50 -0.21
N GLY A 46 -5.71 -6.89 -1.15
CA GLY A 46 -4.25 -6.87 -1.03
C GLY A 46 -3.68 -7.68 0.15
N SER A 47 -2.65 -7.14 0.82
CA SER A 47 -1.98 -7.84 1.95
C SER A 47 -2.90 -8.15 3.14
N SER A 48 -4.06 -7.50 3.26
CA SER A 48 -5.06 -7.83 4.28
C SER A 48 -5.68 -9.21 4.01
N PHE A 49 -5.88 -9.59 2.75
CA PHE A 49 -6.27 -10.96 2.35
C PHE A 49 -5.25 -12.02 2.83
N LEU A 50 -3.98 -11.64 2.92
CA LEU A 50 -2.92 -12.51 3.46
C LEU A 50 -2.98 -12.64 4.99
N GLY A 51 -3.81 -11.87 5.68
CA GLY A 51 -3.88 -11.78 7.14
C GLY A 51 -2.76 -10.94 7.74
N ALA A 52 -2.11 -10.08 6.95
CA ALA A 52 -1.01 -9.21 7.38
C ALA A 52 -1.49 -7.76 7.60
N GLU A 53 -2.50 -7.61 8.46
CA GLU A 53 -3.16 -6.34 8.75
C GLU A 53 -2.27 -5.44 9.62
N THR A 54 -2.18 -4.16 9.27
CA THR A 54 -1.53 -3.11 10.09
C THR A 54 -2.53 -1.99 10.37
N GLN A 55 -2.19 -1.05 11.25
CA GLN A 55 -3.10 0.04 11.64
C GLN A 55 -3.60 0.87 10.45
N GLU A 56 -2.69 1.14 9.51
CA GLU A 56 -2.95 1.90 8.28
C GLU A 56 -3.32 1.01 7.09
N SER A 57 -3.79 -0.22 7.34
CA SER A 57 -4.35 -1.05 6.27
C SER A 57 -5.79 -0.60 6.01
N ASP A 58 -6.02 -0.01 4.84
CA ASP A 58 -7.36 0.24 4.33
C ASP A 58 -8.03 -1.11 4.02
N TYR A 59 -9.25 -1.31 4.52
CA TYR A 59 -10.08 -2.44 4.14
C TYR A 59 -11.05 -1.95 3.06
N ASP A 60 -10.67 -2.13 1.81
CA ASP A 60 -11.67 -2.07 0.75
C ASP A 60 -12.43 -3.40 0.77
N LEU A 61 -13.70 -3.30 1.13
CA LEU A 61 -14.62 -4.42 1.33
C LEU A 61 -15.40 -4.64 0.04
N ILE A 62 -15.14 -5.74 -0.68
CA ILE A 62 -16.01 -6.14 -1.77
C ILE A 62 -17.18 -6.94 -1.18
N LEU A 63 -18.40 -6.45 -1.38
CA LEU A 63 -19.65 -7.17 -1.11
C LEU A 63 -20.11 -7.88 -2.39
N VAL A 64 -20.44 -9.17 -2.28
CA VAL A 64 -20.94 -9.98 -3.39
C VAL A 64 -22.27 -10.61 -3.04
N PHE A 65 -23.24 -10.55 -3.96
CA PHE A 65 -24.62 -11.02 -3.77
C PHE A 65 -24.90 -12.48 -4.22
N LYS A 66 -25.92 -13.08 -3.56
CA LYS A 66 -26.70 -14.34 -3.77
C LYS A 66 -25.96 -15.69 -3.88
N ALA A 67 -26.18 -16.55 -2.87
CA ALA A 67 -25.81 -17.96 -2.87
C ALA A 67 -26.54 -18.86 -3.88
N ASN A 68 -27.74 -18.51 -4.37
CA ASN A 68 -28.42 -19.31 -5.40
C ASN A 68 -27.66 -19.31 -6.75
N ASP A 69 -26.89 -18.27 -7.04
CA ASP A 69 -25.95 -18.25 -8.16
C ASP A 69 -24.70 -19.10 -7.88
N LEU A 70 -24.37 -19.29 -6.59
CA LEU A 70 -23.23 -20.08 -6.10
C LEU A 70 -23.54 -21.56 -5.85
N GLN A 71 -24.80 -21.98 -5.87
CA GLN A 71 -25.15 -23.40 -5.74
C GLN A 71 -25.36 -24.06 -7.12
N ARG A 72 -25.81 -23.30 -8.12
CA ARG A 72 -26.08 -23.82 -9.46
C ARG A 72 -24.80 -24.13 -10.27
N ILE A 73 -23.68 -23.53 -9.91
CA ILE A 73 -22.42 -23.63 -10.65
C ILE A 73 -21.43 -24.66 -10.04
N PHE A 74 -21.64 -25.13 -8.81
CA PHE A 74 -20.60 -25.80 -8.03
C PHE A 74 -21.05 -27.16 -7.50
N LYS A 75 -20.86 -28.23 -8.28
CA LYS A 75 -21.13 -29.60 -7.82
C LYS A 75 -19.94 -30.37 -7.26
N ASP A 76 -18.68 -30.12 -7.69
CA ASP A 76 -17.56 -31.01 -7.30
C ASP A 76 -16.23 -30.28 -6.96
N SER A 77 -15.63 -30.65 -5.81
CA SER A 77 -14.28 -30.33 -5.25
C SER A 77 -13.96 -28.90 -4.71
N ILE A 78 -13.38 -28.79 -3.49
CA ILE A 78 -13.24 -27.56 -2.66
C ILE A 78 -12.24 -26.54 -3.23
N ASP A 79 -11.19 -27.00 -3.91
CA ASP A 79 -10.14 -26.10 -4.40
C ASP A 79 -10.49 -25.50 -5.77
N LEU A 80 -11.04 -26.30 -6.70
CA LEU A 80 -11.65 -25.79 -7.94
C LEU A 80 -12.83 -24.83 -7.65
N ARG A 81 -13.52 -25.01 -6.52
CA ARG A 81 -14.62 -24.13 -6.05
C ARG A 81 -14.19 -22.71 -5.71
N LYS A 82 -12.99 -22.51 -5.13
CA LYS A 82 -12.49 -21.16 -4.82
C LYS A 82 -12.06 -20.43 -6.09
N ASP A 83 -11.27 -21.09 -6.92
CA ASP A 83 -10.75 -20.49 -8.15
C ASP A 83 -11.88 -20.12 -9.11
N PHE A 84 -12.86 -21.00 -9.32
CA PHE A 84 -14.01 -20.70 -10.17
C PHE A 84 -14.86 -19.54 -9.62
N PHE A 85 -15.08 -19.49 -8.31
CA PHE A 85 -15.85 -18.44 -7.65
C PHE A 85 -15.21 -17.06 -7.79
N PHE A 86 -13.91 -16.94 -7.52
CA PHE A 86 -13.18 -15.69 -7.72
C PHE A 86 -13.19 -15.26 -9.19
N ASN A 87 -13.16 -16.20 -10.13
CA ASN A 87 -13.17 -15.92 -11.57
C ASN A 87 -14.54 -15.42 -12.08
N SER A 88 -15.65 -16.04 -11.64
CA SER A 88 -17.01 -15.59 -12.00
C SER A 88 -17.37 -14.26 -11.35
N LEU A 89 -16.90 -14.05 -10.12
CA LEU A 89 -17.02 -12.77 -9.43
C LEU A 89 -16.24 -11.66 -10.14
N ALA A 90 -14.99 -11.96 -10.53
CA ALA A 90 -14.15 -11.04 -11.28
C ALA A 90 -14.87 -10.57 -12.55
N GLN A 91 -15.45 -11.51 -13.30
CA GLN A 91 -16.14 -11.20 -14.54
C GLN A 91 -17.35 -10.26 -14.35
N ARG A 92 -18.24 -10.53 -13.37
CA ARG A 92 -19.43 -9.70 -13.12
C ARG A 92 -19.10 -8.29 -12.65
N LEU A 93 -18.05 -8.14 -11.84
CA LEU A 93 -17.64 -6.85 -11.29
C LEU A 93 -16.86 -5.98 -12.28
N ILE A 94 -16.20 -6.59 -13.28
CA ILE A 94 -15.54 -5.88 -14.38
C ILE A 94 -16.58 -5.21 -15.30
N ASP A 95 -17.73 -5.85 -15.50
CA ASP A 95 -18.80 -5.32 -16.35
C ASP A 95 -19.49 -4.08 -15.75
N GLU A 96 -19.38 -3.85 -14.43
CA GLU A 96 -20.11 -2.79 -13.72
C GLU A 96 -19.22 -1.64 -13.20
N ASN A 97 -17.91 -1.81 -13.00
CA ASN A 97 -17.04 -0.73 -12.51
C ASN A 97 -15.53 -0.98 -12.73
N LYS A 98 -14.76 0.07 -13.04
CA LYS A 98 -13.29 -0.05 -13.23
C LYS A 98 -12.52 -0.24 -11.92
N GLN A 99 -13.03 0.32 -10.82
CA GLN A 99 -12.41 0.23 -9.49
C GLN A 99 -12.50 -1.19 -8.90
N SER A 100 -13.56 -1.94 -9.23
CA SER A 100 -13.71 -3.32 -8.79
C SER A 100 -12.73 -4.29 -9.48
N GLU A 101 -12.30 -4.00 -10.72
CA GLU A 101 -11.32 -4.81 -11.45
C GLU A 101 -9.94 -4.82 -10.76
N GLU A 102 -9.38 -3.65 -10.46
CA GLU A 102 -8.09 -3.52 -9.76
C GLU A 102 -8.16 -4.20 -8.39
N THR A 103 -9.32 -4.07 -7.72
CA THR A 103 -9.58 -4.67 -6.41
C THR A 103 -9.53 -6.21 -6.48
N LEU A 104 -10.22 -6.79 -7.47
CA LEU A 104 -10.24 -8.23 -7.69
C LEU A 104 -8.89 -8.78 -8.12
N GLN A 105 -8.16 -8.06 -8.97
CA GLN A 105 -6.82 -8.46 -9.40
C GLN A 105 -5.89 -8.64 -8.21
N ALA A 106 -5.88 -7.74 -7.21
CA ALA A 106 -5.03 -7.98 -6.05
C ALA A 106 -5.49 -9.11 -5.15
N VAL A 107 -6.80 -9.39 -5.05
CA VAL A 107 -7.28 -10.54 -4.30
C VAL A 107 -6.74 -11.82 -4.94
N LEU A 108 -6.83 -11.93 -6.27
CA LEU A 108 -6.28 -13.04 -7.04
C LEU A 108 -4.75 -13.15 -6.87
N ILE A 109 -4.03 -12.03 -7.01
CA ILE A 109 -2.58 -11.98 -6.81
C ILE A 109 -2.22 -12.42 -5.38
N SER A 110 -2.96 -11.95 -4.38
CA SER A 110 -2.71 -12.28 -2.97
C SER A 110 -3.00 -13.75 -2.68
N SER A 111 -4.05 -14.32 -3.27
CA SER A 111 -4.31 -15.76 -3.19
C SER A 111 -3.16 -16.55 -3.80
N ARG A 112 -2.71 -16.17 -5.00
CA ARG A 112 -1.61 -16.85 -5.67
C ARG A 112 -0.30 -16.77 -4.89
N ILE A 113 0.01 -15.60 -4.29
CA ILE A 113 1.17 -15.44 -3.39
C ILE A 113 1.07 -16.44 -2.23
N ARG A 114 -0.09 -16.53 -1.57
CA ARG A 114 -0.31 -17.48 -0.47
C ARG A 114 -0.05 -18.92 -0.92
N ASP A 115 -0.54 -19.31 -2.09
CA ASP A 115 -0.37 -20.67 -2.60
C ASP A 115 1.10 -20.98 -2.88
N ILE A 116 1.84 -20.04 -3.48
CA ILE A 116 3.30 -20.18 -3.72
C ILE A 116 4.05 -20.34 -2.39
N ILE A 117 3.69 -19.57 -1.36
CA ILE A 117 4.30 -19.67 -0.02
C ILE A 117 4.06 -21.06 0.58
N ILE A 118 2.83 -21.58 0.49
CA ILE A 118 2.48 -22.93 0.97
C ILE A 118 3.24 -24.00 0.20
N GLN A 119 3.25 -23.91 -1.14
CA GLN A 119 3.95 -24.85 -2.03
C GLN A 119 5.45 -24.88 -1.76
N ALA A 120 6.05 -23.75 -1.40
CA ALA A 120 7.46 -23.65 -1.02
C ALA A 120 7.77 -24.19 0.38
N GLY A 121 6.78 -24.70 1.13
CA GLY A 121 6.94 -25.23 2.48
C GLY A 121 7.21 -24.15 3.53
N VAL A 122 6.86 -22.89 3.25
CA VAL A 122 7.05 -21.77 4.17
C VAL A 122 5.89 -21.70 5.16
N ASP A 123 6.20 -21.53 6.45
CA ASP A 123 5.19 -21.32 7.48
C ASP A 123 4.44 -19.99 7.25
N VAL A 124 3.13 -20.10 7.02
CA VAL A 124 2.24 -18.98 6.70
C VAL A 124 2.12 -17.98 7.85
N GLU A 125 2.17 -18.43 9.10
CA GLU A 125 2.10 -17.55 10.27
C GLU A 125 3.40 -16.76 10.43
N ILE A 126 4.55 -17.39 10.20
CA ILE A 126 5.84 -16.68 10.17
C ILE A 126 5.84 -15.67 9.01
N PHE A 127 5.32 -16.04 7.83
CA PHE A 127 5.20 -15.13 6.70
C PHE A 127 4.37 -13.89 7.03
N LYS A 128 3.17 -14.07 7.59
CA LYS A 128 2.31 -12.97 8.05
C LYS A 128 3.06 -12.07 9.03
N LEU A 129 3.74 -12.64 10.02
CA LEU A 129 4.46 -11.87 11.04
C LEU A 129 5.59 -11.03 10.41
N ILE A 130 6.41 -11.61 9.52
CA ILE A 130 7.46 -10.86 8.82
C ILE A 130 6.85 -9.74 7.98
N LEU A 131 5.78 -10.04 7.23
CA LEU A 131 5.10 -9.05 6.40
C LEU A 131 4.55 -7.89 7.23
N ILE A 132 3.95 -8.16 8.39
CA ILE A 132 3.52 -7.12 9.34
C ILE A 132 4.71 -6.28 9.81
N TYR A 133 5.83 -6.90 10.23
CA TYR A 133 7.02 -6.16 10.67
C TYR A 133 7.60 -5.26 9.59
N VAL A 134 7.65 -5.74 8.34
CA VAL A 134 8.15 -4.98 7.19
C VAL A 134 7.17 -3.86 6.81
N LYS A 135 5.86 -4.12 6.78
CA LYS A 135 4.85 -3.09 6.50
C LYS A 135 4.87 -1.99 7.56
N GLU A 136 4.87 -2.34 8.84
CA GLU A 136 4.93 -1.35 9.91
C GLU A 136 6.25 -0.56 9.86
N TRP A 137 7.37 -1.20 9.54
CA TRP A 137 8.62 -0.47 9.27
C TRP A 137 8.44 0.52 8.12
N ALA A 138 7.94 0.08 6.96
CA ALA A 138 7.76 0.94 5.79
C ALA A 138 6.82 2.12 6.06
N GLN A 139 5.74 1.89 6.80
CA GLN A 139 4.77 2.90 7.25
C GLN A 139 5.43 3.92 8.19
N GLN A 140 6.13 3.46 9.23
CA GLN A 140 6.85 4.33 10.16
C GLN A 140 7.98 5.10 9.48
N ARG A 141 8.58 4.53 8.43
CA ARG A 141 9.59 5.20 7.61
C ARG A 141 8.99 6.04 6.48
N LYS A 142 7.66 6.12 6.35
CA LYS A 142 6.96 6.91 5.33
C LYS A 142 7.44 6.57 3.90
N ILE A 143 7.58 5.27 3.63
CA ILE A 143 7.96 4.67 2.33
C ILE A 143 6.94 3.59 1.91
N TYR A 144 5.67 3.78 2.30
CA TYR A 144 4.55 2.90 2.00
C TYR A 144 3.42 3.74 1.37
N GLY A 145 2.78 3.21 0.33
CA GLY A 145 1.62 3.85 -0.32
C GLY A 145 1.88 4.24 -1.77
N GLN A 146 1.10 3.66 -2.69
CA GLN A 146 1.26 3.89 -4.14
C GLN A 146 0.92 5.33 -4.55
N GLN A 147 0.00 5.98 -3.82
CA GLN A 147 -0.36 7.38 -4.03
C GLN A 147 0.84 8.34 -3.86
N TYR A 148 1.83 7.94 -3.05
CA TYR A 148 3.07 8.69 -2.80
C TYR A 148 4.24 8.22 -3.66
N GLY A 149 4.00 7.38 -4.68
CA GLY A 149 5.07 6.79 -5.50
C GLY A 149 5.83 5.64 -4.83
N PHE A 150 5.41 5.21 -3.64
CA PHE A 150 6.02 4.12 -2.90
C PHE A 150 5.31 2.77 -3.12
N LEU A 151 5.84 1.70 -2.51
CA LEU A 151 5.37 0.33 -2.67
C LEU A 151 4.07 0.12 -1.91
N GLY A 152 3.12 -0.56 -2.56
CA GLY A 152 1.89 -1.03 -1.95
C GLY A 152 2.05 -2.39 -1.25
N GLY A 153 0.99 -2.86 -0.59
CA GLY A 153 1.03 -4.08 0.22
C GLY A 153 1.41 -5.36 -0.56
N ILE A 154 1.00 -5.48 -1.84
CA ILE A 154 1.35 -6.63 -2.68
C ILE A 154 2.85 -6.67 -2.96
N ALA A 155 3.45 -5.54 -3.32
CA ALA A 155 4.90 -5.46 -3.58
C ALA A 155 5.69 -5.90 -2.35
N TRP A 156 5.33 -5.41 -1.16
CA TRP A 156 5.95 -5.85 0.10
C TRP A 156 5.74 -7.35 0.38
N ALA A 157 4.57 -7.90 0.05
CA ALA A 157 4.30 -9.33 0.18
C ALA A 157 5.17 -10.18 -0.74
N ILE A 158 5.38 -9.74 -1.99
CA ILE A 158 6.29 -10.39 -2.95
C ILE A 158 7.74 -10.33 -2.45
N LEU A 159 8.22 -9.17 -1.99
CA LEU A 159 9.57 -9.03 -1.45
C LEU A 159 9.81 -9.93 -0.22
N VAL A 160 8.85 -9.98 0.70
CA VAL A 160 8.94 -10.87 1.88
C VAL A 160 8.88 -12.34 1.44
N GLY A 161 7.99 -12.67 0.51
CA GLY A 161 7.85 -14.02 -0.03
C GLY A 161 9.12 -14.52 -0.70
N ASN A 162 9.73 -13.70 -1.55
CA ASN A 162 11.00 -14.01 -2.22
C ASN A 162 12.08 -14.42 -1.21
N ILE A 163 12.24 -13.65 -0.13
CA ILE A 163 13.22 -13.97 0.91
C ILE A 163 12.84 -15.25 1.64
N MET A 164 11.59 -15.41 2.04
CA MET A 164 11.20 -16.59 2.81
C MET A 164 11.29 -17.89 2.01
N ILE A 165 10.94 -17.86 0.72
CA ILE A 165 11.14 -18.97 -0.21
C ILE A 165 12.63 -19.26 -0.36
N SER A 166 13.46 -18.24 -0.60
CA SER A 166 14.92 -18.39 -0.76
C SER A 166 15.62 -18.99 0.48
N TYR A 167 15.04 -18.80 1.65
CA TYR A 167 15.58 -19.29 2.93
C TYR A 167 14.76 -20.44 3.52
N SER A 168 13.80 -21.02 2.79
CA SER A 168 12.93 -22.07 3.30
C SER A 168 13.74 -23.33 3.67
N GLN A 169 14.77 -23.65 2.89
CA GLN A 169 15.67 -24.79 3.10
C GLN A 169 16.98 -24.45 3.85
N ASP A 170 17.12 -23.23 4.41
CA ASP A 170 18.32 -22.85 5.17
C ASP A 170 18.41 -23.67 6.47
N ASP A 171 19.54 -24.34 6.69
CA ASP A 171 19.79 -25.20 7.87
C ASP A 171 19.46 -24.51 9.19
N LYS A 172 19.69 -23.19 9.31
CA LYS A 172 19.36 -22.44 10.54
C LYS A 172 17.86 -22.24 10.68
N VAL A 173 17.14 -22.02 9.59
CA VAL A 173 15.68 -21.92 9.60
C VAL A 173 15.10 -23.28 9.98
N GLN A 174 15.55 -24.34 9.31
CA GLN A 174 15.11 -25.71 9.61
C GLN A 174 15.46 -26.14 11.02
N ALA A 175 16.68 -25.89 11.51
CA ALA A 175 17.05 -26.19 12.89
C ALA A 175 16.19 -25.43 13.91
N LEU A 176 15.88 -24.15 13.65
CA LEU A 176 15.00 -23.37 14.53
C LEU A 176 13.54 -23.85 14.48
N LEU A 177 13.10 -24.41 13.35
CA LEU A 177 11.77 -25.02 13.21
C LEU A 177 11.70 -26.43 13.83
N GLN A 178 12.82 -27.17 13.83
CA GLN A 178 12.93 -28.54 14.32
C GLN A 178 13.34 -28.63 15.80
N GLU A 179 13.65 -27.52 16.50
CA GLU A 179 13.99 -27.51 17.94
C GLU A 179 12.90 -28.26 18.75
N PRO A 180 13.19 -29.43 19.34
CA PRO A 180 12.18 -30.28 19.94
C PRO A 180 11.82 -29.76 21.34
N LYS A 181 10.64 -29.13 21.47
CA LYS A 181 9.76 -29.20 22.65
C LYS A 181 8.37 -28.60 22.33
N LEU A 182 7.57 -29.52 21.79
CA LEU A 182 6.12 -29.63 21.70
C LEU A 182 5.28 -28.87 22.75
N ARG A 183 4.15 -28.36 22.25
CA ARG A 183 2.80 -28.40 22.86
C ARG A 183 2.51 -27.67 24.18
N ASN A 184 3.45 -26.97 24.81
CA ASN A 184 3.14 -26.05 25.90
C ASN A 184 3.37 -24.58 25.49
N LEU A 185 2.29 -23.96 25.02
CA LEU A 185 2.09 -22.51 25.00
C LEU A 185 2.44 -22.01 26.41
N ASN A 186 3.37 -21.10 26.64
CA ASN A 186 3.04 -19.67 26.64
C ASN A 186 4.29 -18.76 26.56
N ASN A 187 5.52 -19.29 26.56
CA ASN A 187 6.74 -18.45 26.60
C ASN A 187 7.93 -18.91 25.73
N GLN A 188 8.13 -20.23 25.52
CA GLN A 188 9.26 -20.74 24.73
C GLN A 188 9.00 -20.69 23.22
N GLY A 189 7.80 -21.02 22.76
CA GLY A 189 7.40 -20.87 21.35
C GLY A 189 7.54 -19.42 20.85
N MET A 190 7.13 -18.44 21.67
CA MET A 190 7.36 -17.01 21.37
C MET A 190 8.84 -16.65 21.26
N LYS A 191 9.73 -17.30 22.02
CA LYS A 191 11.19 -17.05 21.93
C LYS A 191 11.76 -17.60 20.63
N ILE A 192 11.37 -18.80 20.20
CA ILE A 192 11.82 -19.41 18.94
C ILE A 192 11.31 -18.61 17.75
N GLN A 193 10.01 -18.29 17.71
CA GLN A 193 9.42 -17.41 16.70
C GLN A 193 10.17 -16.08 16.62
N LYS A 194 10.49 -15.44 17.76
CA LYS A 194 11.28 -14.21 17.79
C LYS A 194 12.69 -14.39 17.22
N LYS A 195 13.35 -15.53 17.41
CA LYS A 195 14.68 -15.81 16.81
C LYS A 195 14.56 -15.94 15.29
N ILE A 196 13.61 -16.73 14.79
CA ILE A 196 13.35 -16.90 13.36
C ILE A 196 13.02 -15.56 12.72
N ILE A 197 12.12 -14.78 13.34
CA ILE A 197 11.73 -13.46 12.86
C ILE A 197 12.94 -12.52 12.73
N LYS A 198 13.79 -12.45 13.76
CA LYS A 198 15.01 -11.63 13.72
C LYS A 198 15.97 -12.08 12.62
N TYR A 199 16.10 -13.39 12.39
CA TYR A 199 16.97 -13.94 11.35
C TYR A 199 16.45 -13.60 9.96
N LEU A 200 15.17 -13.84 9.68
CA LEU A 200 14.55 -13.55 8.39
C LEU A 200 14.52 -12.05 8.09
N LEU A 201 14.25 -11.19 9.08
CA LEU A 201 14.39 -9.74 8.92
C LEU A 201 15.84 -9.34 8.60
N LEU A 202 16.83 -9.96 9.26
CA LEU A 202 18.24 -9.71 8.96
C LEU A 202 18.57 -10.06 7.51
N LYS A 203 18.06 -11.20 7.02
CA LYS A 203 18.25 -11.62 5.62
C LYS A 203 17.55 -10.68 4.65
N PHE A 204 16.29 -10.33 4.92
CA PHE A 204 15.50 -9.40 4.12
C PHE A 204 16.23 -8.08 3.90
N PHE A 205 16.60 -7.39 4.98
CA PHE A 205 17.26 -6.09 4.86
C PHE A 205 18.68 -6.21 4.30
N LYS A 206 19.42 -7.28 4.62
CA LYS A 206 20.75 -7.51 4.03
C LYS A 206 20.65 -7.66 2.51
N PHE A 207 19.70 -8.46 2.04
CA PHE A 207 19.51 -8.75 0.62
C PHE A 207 19.12 -7.48 -0.14
N TYR A 208 18.05 -6.81 0.25
CA TYR A 208 17.58 -5.61 -0.45
C TYR A 208 18.47 -4.38 -0.26
N SER A 209 19.33 -4.34 0.77
CA SER A 209 20.38 -3.29 0.88
C SER A 209 21.51 -3.44 -0.14
N LYS A 210 21.62 -4.60 -0.79
CA LYS A 210 22.67 -4.95 -1.76
C LYS A 210 22.11 -5.33 -3.12
N TRP A 211 20.80 -5.38 -3.28
CA TRP A 211 20.18 -5.79 -4.53
C TRP A 211 20.48 -4.77 -5.63
N GLU A 212 20.97 -5.26 -6.75
CA GLU A 212 21.34 -4.45 -7.91
C GLU A 212 20.10 -4.21 -8.77
N TRP A 213 19.33 -3.19 -8.41
CA TRP A 213 18.24 -2.69 -9.25
C TRP A 213 18.80 -2.20 -10.60
N PRO A 214 18.10 -2.42 -11.74
CA PRO A 214 16.70 -2.83 -11.88
C PRO A 214 16.49 -4.35 -12.08
N ASN A 215 17.36 -5.23 -11.56
CA ASN A 215 17.10 -6.68 -11.64
C ASN A 215 15.72 -7.04 -11.03
N PRO A 216 14.88 -7.83 -11.72
CA PRO A 216 13.50 -8.08 -11.29
C PRO A 216 13.44 -9.05 -10.11
N ILE A 217 12.46 -8.84 -9.22
CA ILE A 217 12.10 -9.79 -8.17
C ILE A 217 10.89 -10.62 -8.61
N ILE A 218 11.09 -11.93 -8.62
CA ILE A 218 10.10 -12.94 -9.01
C ILE A 218 10.02 -13.99 -7.89
N ILE A 219 8.80 -14.47 -7.60
CA ILE A 219 8.56 -15.52 -6.59
C ILE A 219 8.09 -16.85 -7.18
N ASP A 220 7.62 -16.85 -8.44
CA ASP A 220 7.16 -18.06 -9.11
C ASP A 220 8.31 -18.71 -9.89
N SER A 221 8.64 -19.96 -9.59
CA SER A 221 9.72 -20.71 -10.24
C SER A 221 9.41 -21.09 -11.69
N HIS A 222 8.14 -21.06 -12.11
CA HIS A 222 7.69 -21.40 -13.47
C HIS A 222 7.52 -20.14 -14.35
N TYR A 223 8.26 -19.07 -14.03
CA TYR A 223 8.21 -17.83 -14.78
C TYR A 223 8.63 -18.01 -16.24
N ASP A 224 9.58 -18.90 -16.50
CA ASP A 224 10.19 -19.11 -17.84
C ASP A 224 9.50 -20.20 -18.67
N GLU A 225 8.58 -20.98 -18.10
CA GLU A 225 7.81 -21.96 -18.86
C GLU A 225 6.79 -21.22 -19.74
N TYR A 226 7.15 -21.07 -21.01
CA TYR A 226 6.23 -20.78 -22.11
C TYR A 226 5.35 -22.02 -22.29
N ASP A 227 4.12 -22.00 -21.76
CA ASP A 227 3.14 -23.08 -21.97
C ASP A 227 2.81 -23.18 -23.48
N GLN A 228 3.56 -24.00 -24.23
CA GLN A 228 3.33 -24.27 -25.66
C GLN A 228 1.99 -24.97 -25.90
N GLU A 229 1.50 -25.76 -24.94
CA GLU A 229 0.25 -26.54 -25.06
C GLU A 229 -1.00 -25.68 -25.18
N ASN A 230 -0.96 -24.41 -24.75
CA ASN A 230 -2.15 -23.55 -24.72
C ASN A 230 -2.40 -22.75 -26.00
N GLN A 231 -1.52 -22.85 -27.02
CA GLN A 231 -1.75 -22.18 -28.31
C GLN A 231 -2.96 -22.73 -29.08
N HIS A 232 -3.31 -24.00 -28.91
CA HIS A 232 -4.38 -24.63 -29.67
C HIS A 232 -5.80 -24.34 -29.15
N MET A 233 -5.95 -23.82 -27.93
CA MET A 233 -7.26 -23.47 -27.33
C MET A 233 -7.63 -21.99 -27.51
N LEU A 234 -6.72 -21.18 -28.06
CA LEU A 234 -6.87 -19.72 -28.20
C LEU A 234 -7.70 -19.29 -29.43
N SER A 235 -8.05 -20.20 -30.35
CA SER A 235 -8.74 -19.85 -31.60
C SER A 235 -10.23 -19.58 -31.46
N ASN A 236 -10.88 -19.92 -30.33
CA ASN A 236 -12.34 -19.88 -30.22
C ASN A 236 -12.91 -18.94 -29.13
N PHE A 237 -12.10 -18.11 -28.45
CA PHE A 237 -12.59 -17.21 -27.38
C PHE A 237 -12.12 -15.74 -27.52
N THR A 238 -12.12 -15.23 -28.75
CA THR A 238 -12.04 -13.79 -29.05
C THR A 238 -13.37 -13.10 -28.81
N GLN A 239 -13.66 -12.73 -27.56
CA GLN A 239 -14.59 -11.64 -27.21
C GLN A 239 -14.53 -11.31 -25.71
N LEU A 240 -13.35 -10.95 -25.18
CA LEU A 240 -13.27 -10.04 -24.03
C LEU A 240 -12.10 -9.11 -24.31
N LYS A 241 -12.38 -7.82 -24.51
CA LYS A 241 -11.37 -6.76 -24.54
C LYS A 241 -10.93 -6.44 -23.10
N LEU A 242 -10.47 -7.47 -22.37
CA LEU A 242 -9.67 -7.28 -21.18
C LEU A 242 -8.35 -6.74 -21.68
N ASN A 243 -8.02 -5.51 -21.30
CA ASN A 243 -6.93 -4.71 -21.84
C ASN A 243 -5.69 -5.54 -22.20
N ASP A 244 -5.13 -5.26 -23.38
CA ASP A 244 -3.86 -5.77 -23.91
C ASP A 244 -2.63 -5.42 -23.03
N LYS A 245 -2.68 -5.64 -21.71
CA LYS A 245 -1.52 -5.55 -20.84
C LYS A 245 -0.62 -6.74 -21.16
N LYS A 246 0.40 -6.46 -21.97
CA LYS A 246 1.45 -7.41 -22.32
C LYS A 246 2.21 -7.83 -21.06
N LEU A 247 2.68 -9.08 -21.05
CA LEU A 247 3.61 -9.60 -20.06
C LEU A 247 4.77 -8.61 -19.88
N TRP A 248 5.13 -8.27 -18.64
CA TRP A 248 6.29 -7.41 -18.39
C TRP A 248 7.53 -8.01 -19.06
N ASN A 249 8.11 -7.25 -19.99
CA ASN A 249 9.25 -7.70 -20.76
C ASN A 249 10.15 -6.52 -21.15
N PRO A 250 11.27 -6.29 -20.43
CA PRO A 250 12.14 -5.15 -20.65
C PRO A 250 12.90 -5.22 -21.98
N ILE A 251 12.92 -6.38 -22.65
CA ILE A 251 13.57 -6.54 -23.96
C ILE A 251 12.65 -6.04 -25.07
N SER A 252 11.34 -6.30 -24.97
CA SER A 252 10.37 -5.95 -26.03
C SER A 252 9.59 -4.66 -25.78
N SER A 253 9.55 -4.16 -24.55
CA SER A 253 8.80 -2.97 -24.16
C SER A 253 9.73 -1.88 -23.61
N VAL A 254 9.74 -0.71 -24.26
CA VAL A 254 10.52 0.46 -23.82
C VAL A 254 10.05 0.98 -22.46
N THR A 255 8.74 0.90 -22.19
CA THR A 255 8.20 1.29 -20.88
C THR A 255 8.72 0.36 -19.78
N ASP A 256 8.76 -0.94 -20.05
CA ASP A 256 9.20 -1.93 -19.07
C ASP A 256 10.71 -1.85 -18.80
N SER A 257 11.50 -1.50 -19.82
CA SER A 257 12.95 -1.33 -19.69
C SER A 257 13.34 -0.12 -18.84
N GLN A 258 12.42 0.84 -18.68
CA GLN A 258 12.61 2.02 -17.83
C GLN A 258 12.22 1.78 -16.37
N HIS A 259 11.66 0.62 -16.02
CA HIS A 259 11.27 0.33 -14.64
C HIS A 259 12.50 0.20 -13.72
N LEU A 260 12.55 1.02 -12.67
CA LEU A 260 13.69 1.12 -11.77
C LEU A 260 13.71 0.06 -10.67
N MET A 261 12.54 -0.44 -10.26
CA MET A 261 12.42 -1.42 -9.17
C MET A 261 11.42 -2.53 -9.54
N PRO A 262 11.69 -3.39 -10.54
CA PRO A 262 10.70 -4.34 -11.02
C PRO A 262 10.37 -5.41 -9.96
N ILE A 263 9.14 -5.39 -9.45
CA ILE A 263 8.62 -6.38 -8.49
C ILE A 263 7.39 -7.03 -9.12
N LEU A 264 7.58 -8.24 -9.61
CA LEU A 264 6.66 -8.85 -10.57
C LEU A 264 5.62 -9.72 -9.87
N THR A 265 4.36 -9.56 -10.26
CA THR A 265 3.29 -10.45 -9.79
C THR A 265 3.51 -11.87 -10.29
N PRO A 266 3.14 -12.90 -9.50
CA PRO A 266 3.10 -14.27 -10.00
C PRO A 266 2.06 -14.41 -11.11
N LYS A 267 2.27 -15.39 -12.01
CA LYS A 267 1.31 -15.69 -13.07
C LYS A 267 -0.01 -16.18 -12.45
N ILE A 268 -1.13 -15.62 -12.93
CA ILE A 268 -2.49 -16.08 -12.57
C ILE A 268 -3.02 -16.88 -13.75
N LYS A 269 -3.34 -18.17 -13.53
CA LYS A 269 -4.03 -18.99 -14.55
C LYS A 269 -5.54 -18.85 -14.35
N GLN A 270 -6.22 -18.12 -15.23
CA GLN A 270 -7.70 -18.09 -15.25
C GLN A 270 -8.22 -19.23 -16.14
N ILE A 271 -9.24 -19.97 -15.71
CA ILE A 271 -9.81 -21.08 -16.49
C ILE A 271 -10.41 -20.52 -17.80
N GLY A 272 -9.92 -21.01 -18.95
CA GLY A 272 -10.40 -20.64 -20.29
C GLY A 272 -9.72 -19.42 -20.95
N LYS A 273 -8.93 -18.64 -20.20
CA LYS A 273 -8.02 -17.60 -20.73
C LYS A 273 -6.78 -17.54 -19.84
N ILE A 274 -5.63 -17.96 -20.37
CA ILE A 274 -4.36 -17.73 -19.69
C ILE A 274 -4.02 -16.26 -19.85
N THR A 275 -4.38 -15.45 -18.87
CA THR A 275 -3.90 -14.08 -18.76
C THR A 275 -2.52 -14.13 -18.09
N ASN A 276 -1.46 -14.16 -18.90
CA ASN A 276 -0.07 -14.09 -18.48
C ASN A 276 0.28 -12.67 -17.94
N LEU A 277 -0.42 -12.22 -16.90
CA LEU A 277 -0.26 -10.90 -16.32
C LEU A 277 0.80 -10.96 -15.21
N SER A 278 2.07 -11.16 -15.59
CA SER A 278 3.13 -10.66 -14.73
C SER A 278 3.27 -9.17 -14.95
N VAL A 279 2.76 -8.40 -14.00
CA VAL A 279 2.81 -6.94 -14.01
C VAL A 279 3.77 -6.45 -12.94
N ASN A 280 4.44 -5.34 -13.22
CA ASN A 280 5.29 -4.69 -12.23
C ASN A 280 4.42 -3.94 -11.21
N THR A 281 4.46 -4.38 -9.94
CA THR A 281 3.73 -3.74 -8.83
C THR A 281 4.36 -2.41 -8.36
N ALA A 282 5.48 -2.03 -8.96
CA ALA A 282 6.32 -0.90 -8.61
C ALA A 282 6.65 -0.01 -9.83
N GLU A 283 5.80 -0.02 -10.86
CA GLU A 283 5.92 0.86 -12.05
C GLU A 283 5.97 2.36 -11.72
N GLN A 284 5.46 2.75 -10.54
CA GLN A 284 5.46 4.12 -10.03
C GLN A 284 6.79 4.61 -9.47
N VAL A 285 7.73 3.70 -9.22
CA VAL A 285 8.97 4.03 -8.52
C VAL A 285 9.85 4.86 -9.44
N LEU A 286 10.26 6.03 -8.95
CA LEU A 286 11.12 7.00 -9.63
C LEU A 286 12.53 6.97 -9.03
N ASN A 287 13.48 7.67 -9.64
CA ASN A 287 14.87 7.71 -9.16
C ASN A 287 14.95 8.20 -7.71
N SER A 288 14.22 9.27 -7.37
CA SER A 288 14.10 9.78 -6.01
C SER A 288 13.61 8.71 -5.02
N HIS A 289 12.58 7.94 -5.38
CA HIS A 289 12.03 6.89 -4.55
C HIS A 289 13.03 5.72 -4.37
N LEU A 290 13.72 5.32 -5.45
CA LEU A 290 14.73 4.25 -5.40
C LEU A 290 15.87 4.59 -4.44
N GLN A 291 16.36 5.83 -4.46
CA GLN A 291 17.40 6.26 -3.52
C GLN A 291 16.92 6.24 -2.07
N ILE A 292 15.68 6.66 -1.82
CA ILE A 292 15.06 6.56 -0.50
C ILE A 292 15.00 5.11 -0.05
N TYR A 293 14.60 4.18 -0.92
CA TYR A 293 14.60 2.75 -0.61
C TYR A 293 15.98 2.22 -0.27
N GLN A 294 16.99 2.51 -1.11
CA GLN A 294 18.36 2.06 -0.87
C GLN A 294 18.90 2.58 0.47
N PHE A 295 18.65 3.85 0.79
CA PHE A 295 19.01 4.45 2.07
C PHE A 295 18.31 3.75 3.24
N GLU A 296 16.98 3.60 3.18
CA GLU A 296 16.20 3.00 4.26
C GLU A 296 16.49 1.50 4.44
N PHE A 297 16.71 0.74 3.36
CA PHE A 297 17.14 -0.67 3.46
C PHE A 297 18.51 -0.79 4.13
N LYS A 298 19.48 0.05 3.75
CA LYS A 298 20.82 0.05 4.37
C LYS A 298 20.75 0.46 5.85
N ARG A 299 19.95 1.48 6.18
CA ARG A 299 19.67 1.90 7.56
C ARG A 299 19.05 0.76 8.37
N ALA A 300 17.99 0.15 7.85
CA ALA A 300 17.28 -0.95 8.50
C ALA A 300 18.20 -2.17 8.70
N TYR A 301 19.02 -2.53 7.71
CA TYR A 301 19.99 -3.61 7.84
C TYR A 301 20.96 -3.37 9.00
N ASN A 302 21.49 -2.15 9.15
CA ASN A 302 22.37 -1.80 10.25
C ASN A 302 21.68 -1.91 11.63
N ILE A 303 20.40 -1.54 11.71
CA ILE A 303 19.60 -1.68 12.93
C ILE A 303 19.32 -3.14 13.24
N VAL A 304 18.83 -3.92 12.26
CA VAL A 304 18.51 -5.34 12.45
C VAL A 304 19.76 -6.17 12.75
N LYS A 305 20.92 -5.81 12.19
CA LYS A 305 22.22 -6.41 12.57
C LYS A 305 22.53 -6.22 14.06
N LYS A 306 22.21 -5.06 14.64
CA LYS A 306 22.34 -4.81 16.08
C LYS A 306 21.27 -5.55 16.89
N ILE A 307 20.03 -5.62 16.40
CA ILE A 307 18.93 -6.39 17.02
C ILE A 307 19.26 -7.89 17.09
N TYR A 308 19.79 -8.45 16.00
CA TYR A 308 20.19 -9.85 15.93
C TYR A 308 21.32 -10.18 16.91
N LYS A 309 22.27 -9.25 17.10
CA LYS A 309 23.33 -9.35 18.12
C LYS A 309 22.86 -9.06 19.56
N GLY A 310 21.56 -8.80 19.77
CA GLY A 310 21.00 -8.50 21.09
C GLY A 310 21.28 -7.08 21.63
N LYS A 311 21.85 -6.18 20.82
CA LYS A 311 22.18 -4.80 21.23
C LYS A 311 21.00 -3.84 21.16
N LEU A 312 19.99 -4.14 20.34
CA LEU A 312 18.78 -3.36 20.15
C LEU A 312 17.54 -4.25 20.23
N LYS A 313 16.37 -3.64 20.40
CA LYS A 313 15.06 -4.29 20.43
C LYS A 313 14.35 -4.12 19.09
N LEU A 314 13.40 -5.01 18.80
CA LEU A 314 12.69 -5.00 17.51
C LEU A 314 11.85 -3.73 17.27
N LYS A 315 11.45 -3.04 18.34
CA LYS A 315 10.82 -1.71 18.27
C LYS A 315 11.73 -0.64 17.66
N ASP A 316 13.05 -0.78 17.79
CA ASP A 316 14.01 0.21 17.30
C ASP A 316 14.11 0.21 15.76
N LEU A 317 13.67 -0.88 15.12
CA LEU A 317 13.49 -0.93 13.67
C LEU A 317 12.37 0.03 13.22
N LYS A 318 11.31 0.14 14.01
CA LYS A 318 10.07 0.89 13.72
C LYS A 318 10.13 2.34 14.18
N LEU A 319 11.32 2.87 14.47
CA LEU A 319 11.47 4.29 14.79
C LEU A 319 10.94 5.13 13.62
N GLU A 320 10.04 6.06 13.96
CA GLU A 320 9.41 6.94 13.00
C GLU A 320 10.44 7.75 12.20
N TYR A 321 10.10 8.07 10.96
CA TYR A 321 10.87 8.97 10.12
C TYR A 321 11.07 10.31 10.84
N ASP A 322 12.33 10.75 10.92
CA ASP A 322 12.63 12.08 11.44
C ASP A 322 12.21 13.07 10.35
N SER A 323 11.05 13.68 10.57
CA SER A 323 10.39 14.52 9.58
C SER A 323 11.27 15.70 9.19
N PHE A 324 11.34 15.99 7.88
CA PHE A 324 11.95 17.23 7.39
C PHE A 324 11.08 18.47 7.67
N ILE A 325 9.92 18.27 8.29
CA ILE A 325 9.02 19.31 8.81
C ILE A 325 8.95 19.19 10.34
N ARG A 326 9.26 20.28 11.05
CA ARG A 326 9.04 20.45 12.50
C ARG A 326 8.33 21.77 12.73
N ASP A 327 7.30 21.76 13.58
CA ASP A 327 6.48 22.95 13.86
C ASP A 327 5.97 23.65 12.59
N GLN A 328 5.57 22.85 11.58
CA GLN A 328 5.11 23.32 10.27
C GLN A 328 6.16 24.09 9.45
N GLN A 329 7.43 23.99 9.80
CA GLN A 329 8.57 24.60 9.09
C GLN A 329 9.59 23.55 8.68
N LEU A 330 10.44 23.88 7.70
CA LEU A 330 11.53 23.02 7.26
C LEU A 330 12.56 22.85 8.37
N ASP A 331 12.86 21.61 8.75
CA ASP A 331 13.89 21.29 9.73
C ASP A 331 15.29 21.42 9.11
N PRO A 332 16.12 22.37 9.58
CA PRO A 332 17.48 22.57 9.10
C PRO A 332 18.37 21.32 9.16
N ALA A 333 18.09 20.39 10.09
CA ALA A 333 18.90 19.20 10.33
C ALA A 333 18.75 18.11 9.24
N ASN A 334 17.62 18.09 8.53
CA ASN A 334 17.30 17.04 7.56
C ASN A 334 17.85 17.33 6.14
N GLY A 335 18.33 18.56 5.92
CA GLY A 335 19.04 18.95 4.70
C GLY A 335 18.14 19.15 3.46
N TYR A 336 16.82 19.23 3.64
CA TYR A 336 15.89 19.67 2.61
C TYR A 336 15.92 21.20 2.52
N GLN A 337 16.05 21.75 1.31
CA GLN A 337 16.15 23.20 1.10
C GLN A 337 14.77 23.83 0.83
N PHE A 338 13.86 23.07 0.22
CA PHE A 338 12.52 23.51 -0.13
C PHE A 338 11.49 22.42 0.21
N ALA A 339 10.25 22.81 0.43
CA ALA A 339 9.11 21.90 0.47
C ALA A 339 7.89 22.51 -0.20
N ILE A 340 7.14 21.70 -0.94
CA ILE A 340 5.81 22.08 -1.42
C ILE A 340 4.82 21.60 -0.35
N GLN A 341 4.05 22.52 0.23
CA GLN A 341 3.00 22.25 1.19
C GLN A 341 1.64 22.33 0.48
N ILE A 342 0.84 21.28 0.60
CA ILE A 342 -0.52 21.19 0.09
C ILE A 342 -1.46 21.09 1.29
N ASP A 343 -2.25 22.15 1.50
CA ASP A 343 -3.27 22.21 2.55
C ASP A 343 -4.63 21.90 1.94
N VAL A 344 -5.30 20.88 2.46
CA VAL A 344 -6.71 20.58 2.16
C VAL A 344 -7.54 21.07 3.33
N LEU A 345 -8.47 21.98 3.05
CA LEU A 345 -9.30 22.65 4.03
C LEU A 345 -10.77 22.38 3.73
N SER A 346 -11.53 22.07 4.78
CA SER A 346 -12.98 21.96 4.71
C SER A 346 -13.60 22.78 5.81
N LYS A 347 -14.36 23.80 5.44
CA LYS A 347 -15.03 24.72 6.35
C LYS A 347 -16.53 24.46 6.32
N THR A 348 -17.14 24.44 7.50
CA THR A 348 -18.58 24.33 7.68
C THR A 348 -19.09 25.37 8.64
N GLU A 349 -20.36 25.76 8.46
CA GLU A 349 -21.10 26.52 9.47
C GLU A 349 -21.33 25.63 10.70
N LYS A 350 -21.27 26.21 11.91
CA LYS A 350 -21.55 25.48 13.16
C LYS A 350 -23.04 25.14 13.21
N ARG A 351 -23.40 23.87 12.94
CA ARG A 351 -24.65 23.25 13.42
C ARG A 351 -24.29 22.35 14.62
N GLU A 352 -25.07 22.42 15.70
CA GLU A 352 -24.73 21.82 17.01
C GLU A 352 -24.86 20.29 17.06
N GLU A 353 -25.30 19.63 15.98
CA GLU A 353 -25.57 18.19 15.98
C GLU A 353 -24.31 17.32 15.74
N GLU A 354 -24.13 16.27 16.55
CA GLU A 354 -23.03 15.29 16.41
C GLU A 354 -23.06 14.54 15.06
N SER A 355 -24.24 14.34 14.48
CA SER A 355 -24.45 13.75 13.15
C SER A 355 -23.73 14.56 12.05
N THR A 356 -23.80 15.89 12.14
CA THR A 356 -23.17 16.81 11.20
C THR A 356 -21.64 16.73 11.31
N ALA A 357 -21.09 16.63 12.52
CA ALA A 357 -19.64 16.52 12.72
C ALA A 357 -19.03 15.27 12.05
N LEU A 358 -19.75 14.14 12.10
CA LEU A 358 -19.32 12.90 11.44
C LEU A 358 -19.34 13.04 9.91
N GLN A 359 -20.38 13.67 9.37
CA GLN A 359 -20.49 13.99 7.93
C GLN A 359 -19.36 14.93 7.48
N VAL A 360 -19.01 15.95 8.27
CA VAL A 360 -17.89 16.85 7.96
C VAL A 360 -16.58 16.09 7.87
N LYS A 361 -16.32 15.20 8.83
CA LYS A 361 -15.11 14.36 8.81
C LYS A 361 -15.10 13.43 7.60
N TYR A 362 -16.24 12.83 7.25
CA TYR A 362 -16.38 11.95 6.09
C TYR A 362 -16.08 12.69 4.78
N TYR A 363 -16.70 13.84 4.53
CA TYR A 363 -16.47 14.59 3.28
C TYR A 363 -15.07 15.20 3.21
N HIS A 364 -14.52 15.65 4.33
CA HIS A 364 -13.12 16.07 4.38
C HIS A 364 -12.16 14.93 4.03
N GLN A 365 -12.39 13.73 4.59
CA GLN A 365 -11.60 12.54 4.24
C GLN A 365 -11.76 12.17 2.77
N LYS A 366 -12.98 12.23 2.23
CA LYS A 366 -13.24 11.97 0.80
C LYS A 366 -12.48 12.94 -0.10
N LEU A 367 -12.56 14.25 0.19
CA LEU A 367 -11.78 15.28 -0.50
C LEU A 367 -10.28 15.01 -0.40
N PHE A 368 -9.78 14.79 0.81
CA PHE A 368 -8.36 14.53 1.04
C PHE A 368 -7.87 13.32 0.25
N SER A 369 -8.57 12.19 0.31
CA SER A 369 -8.23 10.98 -0.45
C SER A 369 -8.27 11.20 -1.96
N SER A 370 -9.23 11.98 -2.47
CA SER A 370 -9.28 12.36 -3.88
C SER A 370 -8.08 13.21 -4.29
N VAL A 371 -7.66 14.18 -3.47
CA VAL A 371 -6.44 14.98 -3.70
C VAL A 371 -5.19 14.10 -3.62
N GLU A 372 -5.11 13.23 -2.62
CA GLU A 372 -4.03 12.27 -2.40
C GLU A 372 -3.84 11.37 -3.63
N SER A 373 -4.92 10.94 -4.29
CA SER A 373 -4.89 10.14 -5.51
C SER A 373 -4.20 10.83 -6.70
N LYS A 374 -4.11 12.16 -6.71
CA LYS A 374 -3.45 12.94 -7.77
C LYS A 374 -1.98 13.23 -7.48
N LEU A 375 -1.49 12.96 -6.26
CA LEU A 375 -0.11 13.21 -5.87
C LEU A 375 0.90 12.49 -6.76
N ARG A 376 0.64 11.23 -7.12
CA ARG A 376 1.51 10.46 -8.01
C ARG A 376 1.80 11.18 -9.33
N SER A 377 0.80 11.84 -9.92
CA SER A 377 0.96 12.62 -11.15
C SER A 377 1.82 13.87 -10.92
N LEU A 378 1.64 14.56 -9.80
CA LEU A 378 2.44 15.73 -9.45
C LEU A 378 3.90 15.33 -9.20
N ILE A 379 4.13 14.29 -8.40
CA ILE A 379 5.47 13.78 -8.09
C ILE A 379 6.20 13.35 -9.38
N PHE A 380 5.51 12.67 -10.29
CA PHE A 380 6.07 12.31 -11.59
C PHE A 380 6.50 13.55 -12.39
N GLN A 381 5.63 14.56 -12.52
CA GLN A 381 5.95 15.79 -13.24
C GLN A 381 7.10 16.57 -12.59
N LEU A 382 7.14 16.61 -11.26
CA LEU A 382 8.24 17.22 -10.51
C LEU A 382 9.55 16.48 -10.75
N ASP A 383 9.56 15.15 -10.70
CA ASP A 383 10.77 14.35 -10.94
C ASP A 383 11.25 14.52 -12.38
N THR A 384 10.36 14.54 -13.38
CA THR A 384 10.76 14.79 -14.78
C THR A 384 11.32 16.19 -15.00
N THR A 385 10.86 17.18 -14.23
CA THR A 385 11.31 18.57 -14.34
C THR A 385 12.64 18.79 -13.60
N LEU A 386 12.76 18.20 -12.41
CA LEU A 386 13.90 18.39 -11.52
C LEU A 386 15.03 17.38 -11.76
N ASN A 387 14.77 16.26 -12.43
CA ASN A 387 15.77 15.23 -12.75
C ASN A 387 15.72 14.89 -14.26
N PRO A 388 15.95 15.87 -15.17
CA PRO A 388 15.87 15.64 -16.60
C PRO A 388 16.95 14.65 -17.08
N GLU A 389 16.64 13.90 -18.15
CA GLU A 389 17.58 12.95 -18.78
C GLU A 389 18.18 11.89 -17.84
N ASN A 390 17.46 11.52 -16.77
CA ASN A 390 17.94 10.61 -15.71
C ASN A 390 19.18 11.13 -14.95
N LYS A 391 19.51 12.42 -15.04
CA LYS A 391 20.52 13.05 -14.20
C LYS A 391 19.89 13.33 -12.84
N PHE A 392 20.41 12.69 -11.80
CA PHE A 392 19.87 12.84 -10.47
C PHE A 392 20.37 14.15 -9.83
N GLN A 393 19.50 15.16 -9.80
CA GLN A 393 19.79 16.51 -9.33
C GLN A 393 19.02 16.86 -8.05
N CYS A 394 17.84 16.27 -7.85
CA CYS A 394 16.99 16.56 -6.71
C CYS A 394 16.30 15.30 -6.18
N LEU A 395 16.45 15.06 -4.88
CA LEU A 395 15.70 14.07 -4.13
C LEU A 395 14.31 14.62 -3.79
N ILE A 396 13.26 13.94 -4.27
CA ILE A 396 11.87 14.27 -3.96
C ILE A 396 11.33 13.29 -2.92
N ARG A 397 10.77 13.80 -1.82
CA ARG A 397 10.15 12.98 -0.77
C ARG A 397 8.77 13.50 -0.36
N PRO A 398 7.68 12.84 -0.75
CA PRO A 398 6.36 13.15 -0.23
C PRO A 398 6.20 12.65 1.22
N LEU A 399 5.41 13.36 2.00
CA LEU A 399 5.14 13.11 3.40
C LEU A 399 3.72 13.58 3.76
N ARG A 400 2.94 12.70 4.39
CA ARG A 400 1.68 13.07 5.06
C ARG A 400 1.98 13.34 6.53
N CYS A 401 1.57 14.50 7.03
CA CYS A 401 1.83 14.88 8.43
C CYS A 401 0.93 14.15 9.42
N CYS A 402 -0.37 14.08 9.15
CA CYS A 402 -1.35 13.57 10.11
C CYS A 402 -2.33 12.60 9.45
N ASN A 403 -2.65 11.51 10.17
CA ASN A 403 -3.66 10.54 9.71
C ASN A 403 -5.08 11.07 9.97
N GLU A 404 -5.26 11.87 11.02
CA GLU A 404 -6.52 12.53 11.33
C GLU A 404 -6.45 14.03 10.99
N PRO A 405 -7.57 14.62 10.54
CA PRO A 405 -7.61 16.04 10.24
C PRO A 405 -7.50 16.87 11.52
N GLU A 406 -6.74 17.96 11.44
CA GLU A 406 -6.61 18.94 12.52
C GLU A 406 -7.83 19.85 12.53
N LEU A 407 -8.46 20.01 13.69
CA LEU A 407 -9.51 20.99 13.91
C LEU A 407 -8.87 22.35 14.16
N ILE A 408 -9.13 23.30 13.26
CA ILE A 408 -8.78 24.70 13.44
C ILE A 408 -10.01 25.40 14.01
N GLU A 409 -9.97 25.67 15.32
CA GLU A 409 -10.96 26.49 16.00
C GLU A 409 -10.66 27.96 15.71
N ASN A 410 -11.53 28.61 14.95
CA ASN A 410 -11.47 30.05 14.80
C ASN A 410 -12.28 30.66 15.96
N ASP A 411 -11.66 31.54 16.74
CA ASP A 411 -12.30 32.30 17.83
C ASP A 411 -13.39 33.26 17.34
N GLN A 412 -13.51 33.45 16.02
CA GLN A 412 -14.64 34.13 15.40
C GLN A 412 -15.80 33.14 15.25
N GLU A 413 -16.87 33.39 16.01
CA GLU A 413 -18.06 32.57 16.17
C GLU A 413 -18.62 32.06 14.82
N TYR A 414 -19.18 30.85 14.83
CA TYR A 414 -19.95 30.19 13.75
C TYR A 414 -19.24 29.34 12.67
N SER A 415 -17.93 29.10 12.68
CA SER A 415 -17.33 28.12 11.72
C SER A 415 -16.37 27.09 12.34
N ARG A 416 -16.37 25.87 11.79
CA ARG A 416 -15.37 24.81 12.05
C ARG A 416 -14.58 24.56 10.78
N THR A 417 -13.25 24.46 10.89
CA THR A 417 -12.39 24.14 9.74
C THR A 417 -11.57 22.90 10.05
N LEU A 418 -11.67 21.88 9.18
CA LEU A 418 -10.78 20.73 9.18
C LEU A 418 -9.63 20.98 8.23
N SER A 419 -8.41 20.64 8.65
CA SER A 419 -7.20 20.76 7.86
C SER A 419 -6.44 19.44 7.81
N SER A 420 -6.02 19.06 6.59
CA SER A 420 -5.05 17.98 6.37
C SER A 420 -3.94 18.48 5.46
N LYS A 421 -2.69 18.11 5.77
CA LYS A 421 -1.50 18.63 5.09
C LYS A 421 -0.63 17.53 4.49
N ILE A 422 -0.16 17.78 3.27
CA ILE A 422 0.83 16.97 2.56
C ILE A 422 2.04 17.85 2.26
N TYR A 423 3.24 17.34 2.51
CA TYR A 423 4.49 18.01 2.19
C TYR A 423 5.28 17.21 1.16
N ILE A 424 5.90 17.87 0.20
CA ILE A 424 6.85 17.27 -0.74
C ILE A 424 8.18 17.96 -0.53
N GLY A 425 9.09 17.29 0.19
CA GLY A 425 10.43 17.80 0.43
C GLY A 425 11.29 17.67 -0.83
N LEU A 426 12.00 18.74 -1.16
CA LEU A 426 12.97 18.82 -2.25
C LEU A 426 14.37 19.00 -1.68
N LYS A 427 15.26 18.06 -1.98
CA LYS A 427 16.65 18.09 -1.55
C LYS A 427 17.61 18.02 -2.73
N GLN A 428 18.31 19.12 -2.99
CA GLN A 428 19.29 19.20 -4.07
C GLN A 428 20.47 18.26 -3.79
N SER A 429 20.94 17.58 -4.84
CA SER A 429 22.15 16.75 -4.82
C SER A 429 23.37 17.64 -4.57
N SER A 430 24.30 17.15 -3.73
CA SER A 430 25.54 17.87 -3.40
C SER A 430 26.54 17.92 -4.56
N GLU A 431 26.33 17.14 -5.61
CA GLU A 431 27.27 16.98 -6.73
C GLU A 431 27.15 18.10 -7.77
N ASP A 432 25.97 18.73 -7.92
CA ASP A 432 25.72 19.79 -8.90
C ASP A 432 25.57 21.16 -8.22
N LYS A 433 26.70 21.89 -8.11
CA LYS A 433 26.76 23.24 -7.53
C LYS A 433 26.22 24.34 -8.44
N GLU A 434 25.94 24.04 -9.71
CA GLU A 434 25.51 25.01 -10.73
C GLU A 434 24.09 24.74 -11.26
N LEU A 435 23.16 24.35 -10.39
CA LEU A 435 21.76 24.33 -10.78
C LEU A 435 21.21 25.76 -10.75
N GLY A 436 20.87 26.27 -11.93
CA GLY A 436 20.11 27.51 -12.06
C GLY A 436 18.73 27.42 -11.42
N ILE A 437 17.96 28.51 -11.46
CA ILE A 437 16.58 28.51 -10.98
C ILE A 437 15.76 27.59 -11.89
N ILE A 438 15.28 26.47 -11.35
CA ILE A 438 14.37 25.56 -12.05
C ILE A 438 12.94 25.96 -11.72
N ASP A 439 12.16 26.26 -12.75
CA ASP A 439 10.75 26.58 -12.60
C ASP A 439 9.91 25.30 -12.43
N VAL A 440 9.15 25.22 -11.35
CA VAL A 440 8.22 24.12 -11.03
C VAL A 440 6.75 24.56 -11.08
N SER A 441 6.47 25.75 -11.61
CA SER A 441 5.13 26.32 -11.68
C SER A 441 4.18 25.47 -12.51
N ILE A 442 4.62 24.96 -13.67
CA ILE A 442 3.79 24.14 -14.56
C ILE A 442 3.26 22.85 -13.87
N PRO A 443 4.10 22.00 -13.24
CA PRO A 443 3.60 20.87 -12.45
C PRO A 443 2.59 21.26 -11.36
N ILE A 444 2.83 22.37 -10.66
CA ILE A 444 1.98 22.85 -9.58
C ILE A 444 0.63 23.33 -10.12
N GLU A 445 0.61 24.14 -11.18
CA GLU A 445 -0.61 24.61 -11.85
C GLU A 445 -1.45 23.46 -12.39
N CYS A 446 -0.80 22.47 -13.04
CA CYS A 446 -1.46 21.26 -13.52
C CYS A 446 -2.14 20.48 -12.38
N PHE A 447 -1.50 20.41 -11.21
CA PHE A 447 -2.07 19.78 -10.03
C PHE A 447 -3.23 20.60 -9.46
N CYS A 448 -3.07 21.91 -9.32
CA CYS A 448 -4.13 22.82 -8.84
C CYS A 448 -5.38 22.74 -9.72
N PHE A 449 -5.23 22.65 -11.05
CA PHE A 449 -6.36 22.47 -11.96
C PHE A 449 -7.12 21.16 -11.71
N LYS A 450 -6.41 20.03 -11.57
CA LYS A 450 -7.02 18.73 -11.23
C LYS A 450 -7.67 18.73 -9.84
N ALA A 451 -7.05 19.42 -8.89
CA ALA A 451 -7.56 19.58 -7.54
C ALA A 451 -8.86 20.41 -7.51
N GLN A 452 -8.95 21.45 -8.32
CA GLN A 452 -10.17 22.25 -8.47
C GLN A 452 -11.32 21.43 -9.08
N GLN A 453 -11.04 20.61 -10.10
CA GLN A 453 -12.04 19.69 -10.66
C GLN A 453 -12.63 18.75 -9.60
N ILE A 454 -11.80 18.23 -8.70
CA ILE A 454 -12.25 17.39 -7.58
C ILE A 454 -13.19 18.16 -6.64
N ILE A 455 -12.86 19.42 -6.33
CA ILE A 455 -13.73 20.27 -5.51
C ILE A 455 -15.07 20.47 -6.20
N ASP A 456 -15.06 20.77 -7.50
CA ASP A 456 -16.27 21.06 -8.28
C ASP A 456 -17.19 19.83 -8.35
N ASP A 457 -16.62 18.64 -8.58
CA ASP A 457 -17.34 17.36 -8.57
C ASP A 457 -17.98 17.06 -7.21
N LEU A 458 -17.24 17.30 -6.11
CA LEU A 458 -17.76 17.12 -4.75
C LEU A 458 -18.84 18.14 -4.41
N LYS A 459 -18.68 19.40 -4.79
CA LYS A 459 -19.71 20.44 -4.61
C LYS A 459 -20.98 20.08 -5.36
N PHE A 460 -20.87 19.59 -6.59
CA PHE A 460 -22.03 19.12 -7.37
C PHE A 460 -22.76 17.97 -6.67
N TYR A 461 -22.03 17.03 -6.06
CA TYR A 461 -22.64 15.96 -5.27
C TYR A 461 -23.35 16.47 -4.01
N LEU A 462 -22.74 17.41 -3.27
CA LEU A 462 -23.29 17.98 -2.04
C LEU A 462 -24.50 18.87 -2.28
N ILE A 463 -24.54 19.62 -3.39
CA ILE A 463 -25.72 20.40 -3.78
C ILE A 463 -26.95 19.50 -3.91
N LYS A 464 -26.80 18.27 -4.41
CA LYS A 464 -27.89 17.29 -4.48
C LYS A 464 -28.34 16.79 -3.10
N GLN A 465 -27.51 16.93 -2.07
CA GLN A 465 -27.79 16.51 -0.70
C GLN A 465 -28.13 17.66 0.25
N GLU A 466 -28.22 18.90 -0.26
CA GLU A 466 -28.49 20.13 0.52
C GLU A 466 -27.45 20.43 1.62
N ASP A 467 -26.24 19.89 1.45
CA ASP A 467 -25.13 20.02 2.38
C ASP A 467 -24.27 21.27 2.06
N MET A 468 -23.99 22.12 3.07
CA MET A 468 -23.21 23.35 2.91
C MET A 468 -21.76 23.17 3.38
N PHE A 469 -20.83 22.99 2.43
CA PHE A 469 -19.40 22.89 2.67
C PHE A 469 -18.60 23.87 1.81
N ASP A 470 -17.64 24.58 2.42
CA ASP A 470 -16.63 25.32 1.68
C ASP A 470 -15.31 24.53 1.68
N PHE A 471 -14.94 24.03 0.52
CA PHE A 471 -13.70 23.30 0.30
C PHE A 471 -12.66 24.20 -0.35
N GLN A 472 -11.45 24.18 0.20
CA GLN A 472 -10.32 24.93 -0.32
C GLN A 472 -9.07 24.04 -0.35
N ILE A 473 -8.29 24.16 -1.42
CA ILE A 473 -6.96 23.55 -1.51
C ILE A 473 -5.96 24.68 -1.73
N LYS A 474 -4.94 24.75 -0.87
CA LYS A 474 -3.87 25.75 -0.96
C LYS A 474 -2.55 25.04 -1.21
N VAL A 475 -1.77 25.55 -2.15
CA VAL A 475 -0.41 25.05 -2.42
C VAL A 475 0.58 26.17 -2.13
N ASN A 476 1.49 25.92 -1.19
CA ASN A 476 2.50 26.85 -0.74
C ASN A 476 3.89 26.27 -1.01
N VAL A 477 4.87 27.13 -1.27
CA VAL A 477 6.28 26.73 -1.35
C VAL A 477 7.00 27.26 -0.11
N LEU A 478 7.48 26.33 0.71
CA LEU A 478 8.33 26.62 1.85
C LEU A 478 9.79 26.65 1.40
N LYS A 479 10.50 27.67 1.84
CA LYS A 479 11.94 27.82 1.65
C LYS A 479 12.60 27.93 3.02
N ARG A 480 13.74 27.26 3.17
CA ARG A 480 14.59 27.37 4.36
C ARG A 480 15.12 28.79 4.58
#